data_AF-A0A960P9U8-F1
#
_entry.id   AF-A0A960P9U8-F1
#
_cell.length_a   1.000
_cell.length_b   1.000
_cell.length_c   1.000
_cell.angle_alpha   90.00
_cell.angle_beta   90.00
_cell.angle_gamma   90.00
#
_symmetry.space_group_name_H-M   'P 1'
#
loop_
_entity.id
_entity.type
_entity.pdbx_description
1 polymer ?
#
loop_
_entity_poly.entity_id
_entity_poly.type
_entity_poly.pdbx_seq_one_letter_code
_entity_poly.pdbx_strand_id
1 'polypeptide(L)'
;PEGTAGMFVWMPVTMTRPDGRPFTLFVYFQRYSGPGWSTGSARGSIELPDGRVKPFTDVVPALEFRDDNRRLTGGTLTAVLPDGGERTYRVEPVSDTGFHLGAGLYGGFEGHHQGEWRGDLHVDGEHVTDCDTPEVARWLKQHRDCIVRVTDLTDGSAGVGTLQSNVVGAHPEMGLTAEASFA
;
A
#
# COMPACT_ATOMS: atom_id res chain seq x y z
N PRO A 1 0.64 5.73 19.39
CA PRO A 1 1.25 6.43 20.54
C PRO A 1 2.25 7.47 20.03
N GLU A 2 2.61 8.46 20.83
CA GLU A 2 3.69 9.40 20.45
C GLU A 2 4.98 8.62 20.12
N GLY A 3 5.66 9.00 19.04
CA GLY A 3 6.83 8.29 18.54
C GLY A 3 6.53 6.92 17.89
N THR A 4 5.26 6.57 17.64
CA THR A 4 4.92 5.37 16.85
C THR A 4 4.90 5.71 15.36
N ALA A 5 5.59 4.90 14.57
CA ALA A 5 5.53 4.92 13.11
C ALA A 5 4.91 3.61 12.60
N GLY A 6 4.25 3.67 11.45
CA GLY A 6 3.53 2.55 10.89
C GLY A 6 3.50 2.61 9.37
N MET A 7 3.81 1.50 8.73
CA MET A 7 3.60 1.31 7.30
C MET A 7 2.83 0.02 7.07
N PHE A 8 1.84 0.11 6.21
CA PHE A 8 1.06 -0.98 5.65
C PHE A 8 1.11 -0.88 4.12
N VAL A 9 1.28 -2.01 3.47
CA VAL A 9 1.21 -2.18 2.01
C VAL A 9 0.46 -3.48 1.72
N TRP A 10 -0.52 -3.41 0.83
CA TRP A 10 -1.20 -4.56 0.25
C TRP A 10 -1.24 -4.36 -1.27
N MET A 11 -0.64 -5.30 -2.02
CA MET A 11 -0.38 -5.10 -3.44
C MET A 11 -0.55 -6.38 -4.26
N PRO A 12 -1.75 -6.63 -4.82
CA PRO A 12 -1.96 -7.62 -5.87
C PRO A 12 -1.67 -7.01 -7.25
N VAL A 13 -0.94 -7.75 -8.08
CA VAL A 13 -0.56 -7.33 -9.42
C VAL A 13 -0.68 -8.51 -10.39
N THR A 14 -1.33 -8.28 -11.52
CA THR A 14 -1.26 -9.21 -12.65
C THR A 14 -0.01 -8.90 -13.46
N MET A 15 0.94 -9.82 -13.46
CA MET A 15 2.25 -9.71 -14.11
C MET A 15 2.29 -10.57 -15.38
N THR A 16 3.12 -10.15 -16.33
CA THR A 16 3.40 -10.86 -17.59
C THR A 16 4.91 -11.00 -17.74
N ARG A 17 5.37 -12.23 -17.97
CA ARG A 17 6.79 -12.51 -18.27
C ARG A 17 7.19 -11.97 -19.66
N PRO A 18 8.49 -11.82 -19.95
CA PRO A 18 8.94 -11.46 -21.30
C PRO A 18 8.44 -12.41 -22.41
N ASP A 19 8.17 -13.67 -22.06
CA ASP A 19 7.62 -14.67 -22.98
C ASP A 19 6.07 -14.65 -23.09
N GLY A 20 5.41 -13.67 -22.47
CA GLY A 20 3.96 -13.49 -22.52
C GLY A 20 3.16 -14.32 -21.52
N ARG A 21 3.78 -15.20 -20.72
CA ARG A 21 3.04 -16.00 -19.74
C ARG A 21 2.65 -15.17 -18.51
N PRO A 22 1.38 -15.24 -18.05
CA PRO A 22 0.94 -14.49 -16.88
C PRO A 22 1.36 -15.15 -15.56
N PHE A 23 1.36 -14.35 -14.49
CA PHE A 23 1.37 -14.77 -13.09
C PHE A 23 0.82 -13.64 -12.21
N THR A 24 0.46 -13.94 -10.97
CA THR A 24 0.10 -12.92 -9.98
C THR A 24 1.28 -12.69 -9.05
N LEU A 25 1.61 -11.43 -8.80
CA LEU A 25 2.46 -11.01 -7.69
C LEU A 25 1.55 -10.51 -6.58
N PHE A 26 1.72 -11.04 -5.37
CA PHE A 26 1.04 -10.54 -4.19
C PHE A 26 2.06 -10.13 -3.13
N VAL A 27 1.87 -8.97 -2.53
CA VAL A 27 2.68 -8.47 -1.40
C VAL A 27 1.76 -7.97 -0.29
N TYR A 28 2.08 -8.39 0.93
CA TYR A 28 1.56 -7.84 2.17
C TYR A 28 2.74 -7.42 3.04
N PHE A 29 2.83 -6.15 3.39
CA PHE A 29 3.79 -5.66 4.36
C PHE A 29 3.05 -4.85 5.41
N GLN A 30 3.36 -5.09 6.66
CA GLN A 30 2.88 -4.30 7.77
C GLN A 30 3.98 -4.22 8.82
N ARG A 31 4.32 -3.01 9.22
CA ARG A 31 5.30 -2.76 10.27
C ARG A 31 4.86 -1.58 11.10
N TYR A 32 4.80 -1.78 12.41
CA TYR A 32 4.73 -0.70 13.38
C TYR A 32 5.97 -0.71 14.25
N SER A 33 6.44 0.47 14.62
CA SER A 33 7.59 0.63 15.50
C SER A 33 7.38 1.81 16.43
N GLY A 34 8.08 1.77 17.55
CA GLY A 34 8.19 2.87 18.49
C GLY A 34 9.44 2.69 19.37
N PRO A 35 9.62 3.52 20.41
CA PRO A 35 10.81 3.45 21.25
C PRO A 35 11.00 2.06 21.85
N GLY A 36 12.06 1.36 21.43
CA GLY A 36 12.44 0.04 21.94
C GLY A 36 11.61 -1.14 21.43
N TRP A 37 10.72 -0.96 20.45
CA TRP A 37 9.91 -2.06 19.91
C TRP A 37 9.62 -1.94 18.41
N SER A 38 9.42 -3.09 17.79
CA SER A 38 8.95 -3.22 16.41
C SER A 38 8.16 -4.51 16.26
N THR A 39 7.01 -4.44 15.60
CA THR A 39 6.16 -5.61 15.32
C THR A 39 5.54 -5.50 13.94
N GLY A 40 5.26 -6.63 13.30
CA GLY A 40 4.72 -6.63 11.96
C GLY A 40 4.78 -7.97 11.28
N SER A 41 4.44 -7.97 10.00
CA SER A 41 4.61 -9.12 9.11
C SER A 41 4.93 -8.64 7.71
N ALA A 42 5.75 -9.41 7.01
CA ALA A 42 6.04 -9.23 5.61
C ALA A 42 5.84 -10.59 4.94
N ARG A 43 4.94 -10.63 3.96
CA ARG A 43 4.52 -11.84 3.26
C ARG A 43 4.26 -11.51 1.80
N GLY A 44 4.30 -12.52 0.96
CA GLY A 44 3.94 -12.37 -0.44
C GLY A 44 4.15 -13.65 -1.19
N SER A 45 3.82 -13.62 -2.47
CA SER A 45 3.88 -14.78 -3.34
C SER A 45 3.99 -14.39 -4.81
N ILE A 46 4.59 -15.29 -5.58
CA ILE A 46 4.32 -15.44 -7.01
C ILE A 46 3.34 -16.60 -7.18
N GLU A 47 2.18 -16.33 -7.76
CA GLU A 47 1.12 -17.31 -7.98
C GLU A 47 0.98 -17.59 -9.48
N LEU A 48 1.06 -18.87 -9.84
CA LEU A 48 1.05 -19.31 -11.22
C LEU A 48 -0.36 -19.72 -11.67
N PRO A 49 -0.69 -19.64 -12.97
CA PRO A 49 -2.01 -20.02 -13.48
C PRO A 49 -2.44 -21.47 -13.19
N ASP A 50 -1.48 -22.36 -12.91
CA ASP A 50 -1.73 -23.76 -12.55
C ASP A 50 -1.95 -23.97 -11.04
N GLY A 51 -2.09 -22.90 -10.27
CA GLY A 51 -2.35 -22.93 -8.83
C GLY A 51 -1.10 -23.10 -7.96
N ARG A 52 0.09 -23.23 -8.54
CA ARG A 52 1.33 -23.25 -7.75
C ARG A 52 1.62 -21.87 -7.17
N VAL A 53 1.99 -21.86 -5.90
CA VAL A 53 2.38 -20.64 -5.16
C VAL A 53 3.85 -20.74 -4.76
N LYS A 54 4.61 -19.69 -5.05
CA LYS A 54 6.00 -19.52 -4.60
C LYS A 54 6.03 -18.42 -3.55
N PRO A 55 6.09 -18.75 -2.26
CA PRO A 55 6.03 -17.75 -1.20
C PRO A 55 7.34 -16.96 -1.10
N PHE A 56 7.24 -15.73 -0.59
CA PHE A 56 8.38 -14.96 -0.10
C PHE A 56 8.57 -15.21 1.40
N THR A 57 9.81 -15.18 1.86
CA THR A 57 10.15 -15.27 3.29
C THR A 57 10.17 -13.90 3.96
N ASP A 58 10.46 -12.85 3.20
CA ASP A 58 10.41 -11.45 3.66
C ASP A 58 10.13 -10.50 2.49
N VAL A 59 9.74 -9.26 2.80
CA VAL A 59 9.59 -8.17 1.84
C VAL A 59 10.12 -6.89 2.48
N VAL A 60 11.03 -6.22 1.79
CA VAL A 60 11.67 -4.97 2.22
C VAL A 60 11.23 -3.83 1.30
N PRO A 61 10.35 -2.93 1.77
CA PRO A 61 9.95 -1.75 1.01
C PRO A 61 11.01 -0.65 1.08
N ALA A 62 11.28 -0.05 -0.07
CA ALA A 62 11.90 1.26 -0.23
C ALA A 62 10.96 2.12 -1.08
N LEU A 63 9.76 2.34 -0.56
CA LEU A 63 8.71 3.12 -1.20
C LEU A 63 8.85 4.60 -0.86
N GLU A 64 8.43 5.45 -1.78
CA GLU A 64 8.54 6.90 -1.69
C GLU A 64 7.14 7.51 -1.56
N PHE A 65 7.01 8.46 -0.63
CA PHE A 65 5.75 9.16 -0.38
C PHE A 65 5.99 10.66 -0.27
N ARG A 66 4.99 11.46 -0.65
CA ARG A 66 4.96 12.88 -0.31
C ARG A 66 4.75 13.07 1.19
N ASP A 67 5.50 13.99 1.79
CA ASP A 67 5.37 14.27 3.23
C ASP A 67 3.97 14.83 3.56
N ASP A 68 3.53 15.83 2.81
CA ASP A 68 2.34 16.64 3.06
C ASP A 68 1.02 15.86 3.05
N ASN A 69 0.87 14.89 2.15
CA ASN A 69 -0.38 14.16 1.95
C ASN A 69 -0.25 12.62 2.00
N ARG A 70 0.97 12.08 2.22
CA ARG A 70 1.28 10.65 2.26
C ARG A 70 0.95 9.87 0.99
N ARG A 71 0.87 10.54 -0.17
CA ARG A 71 0.67 9.90 -1.47
C ARG A 71 1.93 9.17 -1.90
N LEU A 72 1.79 7.92 -2.36
CA LEU A 72 2.86 7.16 -3.00
C LEU A 72 3.31 7.87 -4.29
N THR A 73 4.61 8.08 -4.44
CA THR A 73 5.23 8.61 -5.68
C THR A 73 6.04 7.56 -6.44
N GLY A 74 6.40 6.45 -5.80
CA GLY A 74 7.11 5.34 -6.44
C GLY A 74 7.95 4.54 -5.45
N GLY A 75 9.05 3.99 -5.95
CA GLY A 75 10.05 3.27 -5.17
C GLY A 75 10.18 1.80 -5.56
N THR A 76 10.68 0.98 -4.65
CA THR A 76 10.90 -0.45 -4.88
C THR A 76 10.42 -1.32 -3.72
N LEU A 77 10.18 -2.60 -4.04
CA LEU A 77 9.94 -3.68 -3.08
C LEU A 77 10.93 -4.81 -3.38
N THR A 78 11.75 -5.18 -2.40
CA THR A 78 12.64 -6.35 -2.52
C THR A 78 12.03 -7.54 -1.78
N ALA A 79 11.68 -8.59 -2.51
CA ALA A 79 11.21 -9.85 -1.95
C ALA A 79 12.38 -10.81 -1.75
N VAL A 80 12.43 -11.46 -0.58
CA VAL A 80 13.38 -12.52 -0.27
C VAL A 80 12.72 -13.88 -0.51
N LEU A 81 13.41 -14.74 -1.23
CA LEU A 81 12.96 -16.09 -1.58
C LEU A 81 13.39 -17.12 -0.52
N PRO A 82 12.78 -18.32 -0.48
CA PRO A 82 13.14 -19.36 0.48
C PRO A 82 14.59 -19.86 0.39
N ASP A 83 15.24 -19.72 -0.77
CA ASP A 83 16.64 -20.06 -0.99
C ASP A 83 17.61 -18.91 -0.65
N GLY A 84 17.08 -17.79 -0.16
CA GLY A 84 17.85 -16.58 0.14
C GLY A 84 18.10 -15.68 -1.07
N GLY A 85 17.62 -16.05 -2.27
CA GLY A 85 17.66 -15.17 -3.43
C GLY A 85 16.74 -13.96 -3.26
N GLU A 86 17.05 -12.88 -3.96
CA GLU A 86 16.24 -11.65 -3.94
C GLU A 86 15.62 -11.36 -5.30
N ARG A 87 14.42 -10.79 -5.29
CA ARG A 87 13.76 -10.17 -6.46
C ARG A 87 13.35 -8.76 -6.13
N THR A 88 13.74 -7.79 -6.95
CA THR A 88 13.39 -6.38 -6.74
C THR A 88 12.34 -5.95 -7.76
N TYR A 89 11.25 -5.38 -7.26
CA TYR A 89 10.18 -4.85 -8.07
C TYR A 89 10.19 -3.32 -8.00
N ARG A 90 10.27 -2.64 -9.15
CA ARG A 90 9.99 -1.21 -9.25
C ARG A 90 8.49 -0.99 -9.26
N VAL A 91 8.02 -0.03 -8.47
CA VAL A 91 6.61 0.34 -8.33
C VAL A 91 6.43 1.79 -8.74
N GLU A 92 5.51 2.04 -9.66
CA GLU A 92 5.24 3.37 -10.21
C GLU A 92 3.73 3.61 -10.26
N PRO A 93 3.19 4.62 -9.57
CA PRO A 93 1.80 5.03 -9.77
C PRO A 93 1.53 5.32 -11.26
N VAL A 94 0.44 4.79 -11.82
CA VAL A 94 0.11 5.03 -13.24
C VAL A 94 -0.40 6.45 -13.49
N SER A 95 -0.88 7.12 -12.45
CA SER A 95 -1.36 8.50 -12.45
C SER A 95 -1.51 8.99 -11.01
N ASP A 96 -1.91 10.25 -10.85
CA ASP A 96 -2.33 10.82 -9.56
C ASP A 96 -3.73 10.34 -9.11
N THR A 97 -4.37 9.45 -9.86
CA THR A 97 -5.65 8.85 -9.44
C THR A 97 -5.43 7.84 -8.33
N GLY A 98 -6.21 7.96 -7.26
CA GLY A 98 -6.26 7.01 -6.16
C GLY A 98 -7.62 7.04 -5.45
N PHE A 99 -7.82 6.09 -4.54
CA PHE A 99 -9.05 5.90 -3.80
C PHE A 99 -8.74 6.01 -2.31
N HIS A 100 -9.35 6.96 -1.62
CA HIS A 100 -9.26 7.02 -0.16
C HIS A 100 -10.32 6.12 0.45
N LEU A 101 -9.92 5.31 1.42
CA LEU A 101 -10.83 4.33 2.01
C LEU A 101 -11.62 4.87 3.19
N GLY A 102 -11.33 6.10 3.67
CA GLY A 102 -12.12 6.74 4.71
C GLY A 102 -13.59 6.90 4.33
N ALA A 103 -13.90 7.33 3.10
CA ALA A 103 -15.30 7.37 2.61
C ALA A 103 -15.94 5.98 2.51
N GLY A 104 -15.13 4.91 2.41
CA GLY A 104 -15.57 3.52 2.57
C GLY A 104 -15.70 3.05 4.03
N LEU A 105 -15.61 3.97 4.99
CA LEU A 105 -15.64 3.79 6.45
C LEU A 105 -14.46 2.99 7.03
N TYR A 106 -13.38 2.79 6.27
CA TYR A 106 -12.16 2.15 6.78
C TYR A 106 -11.47 3.07 7.78
N GLY A 107 -11.29 2.57 9.01
CA GLY A 107 -10.76 3.39 10.11
C GLY A 107 -11.78 4.38 10.71
N GLY A 108 -13.03 4.35 10.25
CA GLY A 108 -14.11 5.23 10.66
C GLY A 108 -14.07 6.61 10.00
N PHE A 109 -15.25 7.15 9.68
CA PHE A 109 -15.41 8.40 8.95
C PHE A 109 -16.74 9.06 9.31
N GLU A 110 -16.71 10.38 9.58
CA GLU A 110 -17.88 11.18 9.96
C GLU A 110 -18.78 10.54 11.06
N GLY A 111 -18.14 9.86 12.02
CA GLY A 111 -18.84 9.19 13.14
C GLY A 111 -19.41 7.81 12.82
N HIS A 112 -19.05 7.22 11.69
CA HIS A 112 -19.53 5.92 11.23
C HIS A 112 -18.39 4.93 11.04
N HIS A 113 -18.71 3.64 11.07
CA HIS A 113 -17.72 2.56 10.97
C HIS A 113 -18.11 1.51 9.93
N GLN A 114 -17.11 0.90 9.31
CA GLN A 114 -17.34 -0.21 8.38
C GLN A 114 -18.12 -1.35 9.05
N GLY A 115 -19.19 -1.81 8.40
CA GLY A 115 -20.04 -2.90 8.89
C GLY A 115 -21.09 -2.48 9.92
N GLU A 116 -21.24 -1.18 10.20
CA GLU A 116 -22.30 -0.64 11.06
C GLU A 116 -23.70 -0.92 10.46
N TRP A 117 -24.64 -1.32 11.30
CA TRP A 117 -26.05 -1.38 10.92
C TRP A 117 -26.69 0.01 10.94
N ARG A 118 -27.26 0.44 9.81
CA ARG A 118 -27.79 1.79 9.58
C ARG A 118 -29.32 1.85 9.46
N GLY A 119 -30.00 0.75 9.79
CA GLY A 119 -31.42 0.55 9.49
C GLY A 119 -31.63 -0.15 8.15
N ASP A 120 -32.89 -0.45 7.84
CA ASP A 120 -33.27 -1.27 6.67
C ASP A 120 -32.91 -0.60 5.33
N LEU A 121 -32.89 0.73 5.30
CA LEU A 121 -32.42 1.53 4.17
C LEU A 121 -31.71 2.78 4.69
N HIS A 122 -30.48 2.98 4.22
CA HIS A 122 -29.69 4.17 4.46
C HIS A 122 -29.09 4.63 3.14
N VAL A 123 -29.27 5.91 2.79
CA VAL A 123 -28.77 6.51 1.56
C VAL A 123 -27.79 7.61 1.96
N ASP A 124 -26.56 7.50 1.47
CA ASP A 124 -25.46 8.40 1.81
C ASP A 124 -24.47 8.50 0.63
N GLY A 125 -23.57 9.46 0.69
CA GLY A 125 -22.43 9.56 -0.22
C GLY A 125 -21.83 10.96 -0.32
N GLU A 126 -20.52 10.99 -0.51
CA GLU A 126 -19.74 12.20 -0.68
C GLU A 126 -19.36 12.40 -2.16
N HIS A 127 -19.30 13.67 -2.58
CA HIS A 127 -18.68 14.04 -3.84
C HIS A 127 -17.47 14.94 -3.57
N VAL A 128 -16.28 14.38 -3.77
CA VAL A 128 -15.01 15.08 -3.55
C VAL A 128 -14.34 15.29 -4.90
N THR A 129 -14.13 16.54 -5.27
CA THR A 129 -13.62 16.91 -6.60
C THR A 129 -12.10 16.85 -6.70
N ASP A 130 -11.39 17.00 -5.57
CA ASP A 130 -9.93 16.95 -5.50
C ASP A 130 -9.50 16.36 -4.17
N CYS A 131 -8.85 15.19 -4.23
CA CYS A 131 -8.33 14.46 -3.07
C CYS A 131 -6.85 14.72 -2.80
N ASP A 132 -6.15 15.56 -3.59
CA ASP A 132 -4.70 15.72 -3.49
C ASP A 132 -4.25 16.68 -2.38
N THR A 133 -5.12 17.63 -2.00
CA THR A 133 -4.77 18.61 -0.97
C THR A 133 -4.55 17.93 0.40
N PRO A 134 -3.55 18.36 1.19
CA PRO A 134 -3.32 17.81 2.53
C PRO A 134 -4.55 17.84 3.44
N GLU A 135 -5.37 18.88 3.35
CA GLU A 135 -6.59 19.05 4.14
C GLU A 135 -7.63 17.98 3.79
N VAL A 136 -7.89 17.78 2.49
CA VAL A 136 -8.86 16.76 2.04
C VAL A 136 -8.34 15.35 2.32
N ALA A 137 -7.04 15.10 2.11
CA ALA A 137 -6.44 13.82 2.42
C ALA A 137 -6.58 13.46 3.91
N ARG A 138 -6.43 14.44 4.82
CA ARG A 138 -6.64 14.25 6.26
C ARG A 138 -8.10 13.96 6.59
N TRP A 139 -9.04 14.66 5.96
CA TRP A 139 -10.47 14.42 6.13
C TRP A 139 -10.85 13.00 5.67
N LEU A 140 -10.44 12.61 4.45
CA LEU A 140 -10.67 11.29 3.85
C LEU A 140 -9.83 10.15 4.42
N LYS A 141 -9.02 10.41 5.45
CA LYS A 141 -8.10 9.46 6.09
C LYS A 141 -6.92 9.05 5.21
N GLN A 142 -5.88 8.54 5.86
CA GLN A 142 -4.62 8.25 5.21
C GLN A 142 -4.71 6.99 4.34
N HIS A 143 -5.48 5.99 4.80
CA HIS A 143 -5.62 4.70 4.13
C HIS A 143 -6.12 4.85 2.69
N ARG A 144 -5.31 4.44 1.71
CA ARG A 144 -5.59 4.70 0.31
C ARG A 144 -5.01 3.67 -0.65
N ASP A 145 -5.63 3.61 -1.82
CA ASP A 145 -5.24 2.76 -2.94
C ASP A 145 -4.81 3.63 -4.12
N CYS A 146 -3.86 3.14 -4.91
CA CYS A 146 -3.62 3.65 -6.26
C CYS A 146 -3.35 2.51 -7.23
N ILE A 147 -3.53 2.78 -8.52
CA ILE A 147 -3.12 1.84 -9.56
C ILE A 147 -1.63 2.02 -9.82
N VAL A 148 -0.89 0.91 -9.82
CA VAL A 148 0.56 0.90 -10.02
C VAL A 148 0.94 0.05 -11.22
N ARG A 149 1.96 0.50 -11.95
CA ARG A 149 2.77 -0.32 -12.83
C ARG A 149 3.89 -0.93 -12.00
N VAL A 150 4.13 -2.22 -12.20
CA VAL A 150 5.22 -2.94 -11.53
C VAL A 150 6.13 -3.58 -12.56
N THR A 151 7.44 -3.44 -12.36
CA THR A 151 8.46 -4.08 -13.18
C THR A 151 9.38 -4.91 -12.28
N ASP A 152 9.46 -6.22 -12.52
CA ASP A 152 10.48 -7.08 -11.92
C ASP A 152 11.84 -6.77 -12.56
N LEU A 153 12.75 -6.20 -11.78
CA LEU A 153 14.08 -5.80 -12.26
C LEU A 153 15.04 -6.99 -12.43
N THR A 154 14.65 -8.19 -11.98
CA THR A 154 15.45 -9.41 -12.10
C THR A 154 15.28 -10.08 -13.46
N ASP A 155 14.06 -10.14 -14.00
CA ASP A 155 13.78 -10.83 -15.27
C ASP A 155 13.00 -10.01 -16.30
N GLY A 156 12.66 -8.75 -15.99
CA GLY A 156 11.96 -7.85 -16.92
C GLY A 156 10.46 -8.13 -17.04
N SER A 157 9.89 -9.01 -16.21
CA SER A 157 8.44 -9.18 -16.13
C SER A 157 7.78 -7.86 -15.72
N ALA A 158 6.60 -7.55 -16.26
CA ALA A 158 5.90 -6.32 -15.96
C ALA A 158 4.39 -6.54 -15.80
N GLY A 159 3.74 -5.68 -15.02
CA GLY A 159 2.34 -5.82 -14.70
C GLY A 159 1.68 -4.52 -14.26
N VAL A 160 0.38 -4.60 -14.04
CA VAL A 160 -0.44 -3.52 -13.47
C VAL A 160 -1.31 -4.11 -12.37
N GLY A 161 -1.47 -3.36 -11.30
CA GLY A 161 -2.22 -3.80 -10.13
C GLY A 161 -2.60 -2.63 -9.23
N THR A 162 -3.05 -2.96 -8.03
CA THR A 162 -3.37 -1.97 -7.01
C THR A 162 -2.29 -2.01 -5.93
N LEU A 163 -1.92 -0.85 -5.40
CA LEU A 163 -1.18 -0.74 -4.16
C LEU A 163 -2.02 0.05 -3.17
N GLN A 164 -2.47 -0.64 -2.13
CA GLN A 164 -3.07 -0.06 -0.95
C GLN A 164 -1.98 0.22 0.07
N SER A 165 -1.99 1.41 0.66
CA SER A 165 -1.02 1.82 1.65
C SER A 165 -1.67 2.51 2.84
N ASN A 166 -1.06 2.32 4.01
CA ASN A 166 -1.27 3.19 5.15
C ASN A 166 0.05 3.54 5.83
N VAL A 167 0.41 4.83 5.90
CA VAL A 167 1.71 5.34 6.40
C VAL A 167 1.47 6.44 7.43
N VAL A 168 1.85 6.17 8.67
CA VAL A 168 1.61 7.02 9.84
C VAL A 168 2.89 7.20 10.65
N GLY A 169 2.98 8.30 11.39
CA GLY A 169 4.15 8.70 12.15
C GLY A 169 5.25 9.28 11.26
N ALA A 170 6.45 9.41 11.83
CA ALA A 170 7.65 9.87 11.14
C ALA A 170 8.41 8.67 10.53
N HIS A 171 8.89 8.86 9.32
CA HIS A 171 9.83 7.97 8.63
C HIS A 171 10.99 8.81 8.08
N PRO A 172 11.99 9.16 8.90
CA PRO A 172 13.11 10.01 8.48
C PRO A 172 13.86 9.48 7.25
N GLU A 173 13.94 8.15 7.11
CA GLU A 173 14.54 7.46 5.96
C GLU A 173 13.81 7.72 4.64
N MET A 174 12.53 8.07 4.69
CA MET A 174 11.69 8.45 3.54
C MET A 174 11.44 9.96 3.48
N GLY A 175 12.00 10.75 4.40
CA GLY A 175 11.71 12.18 4.51
C GLY A 175 10.33 12.53 5.07
N LEU A 176 9.67 11.60 5.77
CA LEU A 176 8.32 11.80 6.31
C LEU A 176 8.35 12.29 7.76
N THR A 177 7.69 13.39 8.06
CA THR A 177 7.69 14.08 9.36
C THR A 177 6.51 13.67 10.24
N ALA A 178 6.66 13.75 11.57
CA ALA A 178 5.56 13.48 12.49
C ALA A 178 4.43 14.53 12.38
N GLU A 179 4.78 15.79 12.09
CA GLU A 179 3.83 16.91 11.94
C GLU A 179 2.89 16.70 10.75
N ALA A 180 3.41 16.20 9.64
CA ALA A 180 2.60 15.90 8.47
C ALA A 180 1.78 14.60 8.60
N SER A 181 1.97 13.82 9.67
CA SER A 181 1.27 12.56 9.87
C SER A 181 -0.22 12.73 10.15
N PHE A 182 -1.01 11.76 9.72
CA PHE A 182 -2.43 11.56 10.05
C PHE A 182 -2.80 10.09 9.82
N ALA A 183 -3.90 9.65 10.42
CA ALA A 183 -4.46 8.32 10.24
C ALA A 183 -5.80 8.41 9.49
#